data_AF-A0A2V9JKV6-F1
#
_entry.id   AF-A0A2V9JKV6-F1
#
_cell.length_a   1.000
_cell.length_b   1.000
_cell.length_c   1.000
_cell.angle_alpha   90.00
_cell.angle_beta   90.00
_cell.angle_gamma   90.00
#
_symmetry.space_group_name_H-M   'P 1'
#
loop_
_entity.id
_entity.type
_entity.pdbx_description
1 polymer ?
#
loop_
_entity_poly.entity_id
_entity_poly.type
_entity_poly.pdbx_seq_one_letter_code
_entity_poly.pdbx_strand_id
1 'polypeptide(L)'
;MSLVPVVCLDRGLSRSRESDPLDVGFEKQLFVDRRFIETSRGIKLSLHCPRMTGEKTIVRDRPWEGYIGEWHNVAEHEGRYQMWYEAWSDYEAVVEVRDGVEYLVTPRKGVPRARRMLCYATSRNGIQWEKPELGAVDYIRPRRNNVVLPTGEAGGREVLGHVFIDPSAPPGERYKFFGSDDIHVLDAKTAREKGYVDHA
;
A
#
# COMPACT_ATOMS: atom_id res chain seq x y z
N MET A 1 54.71 28.35 -51.76
CA MET A 1 54.74 28.42 -50.28
C MET A 1 54.23 27.10 -49.75
N SER A 2 55.16 26.28 -49.24
CA SER A 2 54.91 24.93 -48.73
C SER A 2 54.63 25.01 -47.22
N LEU A 3 53.53 24.42 -46.76
CA LEU A 3 53.22 24.25 -45.34
C LEU A 3 53.53 22.79 -44.96
N VAL A 4 54.48 22.63 -44.05
CA VAL A 4 54.97 21.36 -43.53
C VAL A 4 54.01 20.85 -42.44
N PRO A 5 53.59 19.57 -42.43
CA PRO A 5 52.84 19.03 -41.32
C PRO A 5 53.77 18.76 -40.13
N VAL A 6 53.40 19.29 -38.96
CA VAL A 6 54.03 18.93 -37.69
C VAL A 6 53.45 17.59 -37.24
N VAL A 7 54.27 16.55 -37.30
CA VAL A 7 53.99 15.26 -36.66
C VAL A 7 54.48 15.36 -35.22
N CYS A 8 53.55 15.52 -34.27
CA CYS A 8 53.83 15.25 -32.87
C CYS A 8 53.72 13.74 -32.64
N LEU A 9 54.88 13.07 -32.59
CA LEU A 9 55.01 11.77 -31.95
C LEU A 9 54.92 11.99 -30.45
N ASP A 10 53.78 11.66 -29.84
CA ASP A 10 53.72 11.48 -28.40
C ASP A 10 53.51 10.00 -28.07
N ARG A 11 54.36 9.52 -27.18
CA ARG A 11 54.52 8.11 -26.80
C ARG A 11 53.36 7.72 -25.89
N GLY A 12 52.63 6.67 -26.27
CA GLY A 12 51.95 5.77 -25.34
C GLY A 12 51.02 6.43 -24.31
N LEU A 13 49.95 7.07 -24.78
CA LEU A 13 48.71 7.06 -23.99
C LEU A 13 48.06 5.70 -24.25
N SER A 14 48.01 4.84 -23.23
CA SER A 14 47.12 3.70 -23.29
C SER A 14 45.72 4.23 -23.59
N ARG A 15 45.13 3.78 -24.70
CA ARG A 15 43.67 3.83 -24.82
C ARG A 15 43.17 3.12 -23.57
N SER A 16 42.47 3.84 -22.69
CA SER A 16 41.62 3.20 -21.69
C SER A 16 40.78 2.17 -22.45
N ARG A 17 40.82 0.91 -22.00
CA ARG A 17 40.06 -0.18 -22.62
C ARG A 17 38.63 0.31 -22.88
N GLU A 18 38.20 0.25 -24.14
CA GLU A 18 36.77 0.12 -24.46
C GLU A 18 36.24 -0.95 -23.51
N SER A 19 35.32 -0.58 -22.62
CA SER A 19 34.63 -1.55 -21.80
C SER A 19 33.87 -2.48 -22.73
N ASP A 20 34.10 -3.80 -22.62
CA ASP A 20 33.36 -4.78 -23.42
C ASP A 20 31.85 -4.51 -23.33
N PRO A 21 31.09 -4.67 -24.43
CA PRO A 21 29.64 -4.51 -24.40
C PRO A 21 29.01 -5.33 -23.28
N LEU A 22 28.10 -4.72 -22.52
CA LEU A 22 27.36 -5.44 -21.50
C LEU A 22 26.36 -6.38 -22.19
N ASP A 23 26.54 -7.69 -22.03
CA ASP A 23 25.53 -8.67 -22.42
C ASP A 23 24.36 -8.61 -21.43
N VAL A 24 23.20 -8.18 -21.92
CA VAL A 24 21.96 -8.03 -21.15
C VAL A 24 20.90 -9.07 -21.49
N GLY A 25 21.13 -9.90 -22.51
CA GLY A 25 20.15 -10.87 -23.00
C GLY A 25 18.74 -10.29 -23.18
N PHE A 26 17.74 -10.99 -22.63
CA PHE A 26 16.32 -10.57 -22.62
C PHE A 26 15.86 -10.06 -21.24
N GLU A 27 16.81 -9.79 -20.34
CA GLU A 27 16.52 -9.43 -18.96
C GLU A 27 16.09 -7.96 -18.86
N LYS A 28 15.10 -7.68 -17.99
CA LYS A 28 14.68 -6.31 -17.70
C LYS A 28 15.80 -5.58 -16.97
N GLN A 29 16.21 -4.43 -17.51
CA GLN A 29 17.23 -3.58 -16.90
C GLN A 29 16.59 -2.36 -16.24
N LEU A 30 16.99 -2.08 -15.00
CA LEU A 30 16.60 -0.86 -14.30
C LEU A 30 17.54 0.29 -14.70
N PHE A 31 16.98 1.33 -15.30
CA PHE A 31 17.74 2.49 -15.75
C PHE A 31 17.85 3.56 -14.65
N VAL A 32 18.46 3.19 -13.52
CA VAL A 32 18.51 3.99 -12.29
C VAL A 32 19.90 4.52 -11.94
N ASP A 33 20.93 4.04 -12.64
CA ASP A 33 22.33 4.43 -12.43
C ASP A 33 23.10 4.60 -13.76
N ARG A 34 24.43 4.67 -13.68
CA ARG A 34 25.30 4.83 -14.85
C ARG A 34 25.74 3.52 -15.50
N ARG A 35 25.31 2.36 -15.00
CA ARG A 35 25.78 1.05 -15.49
C ARG A 35 25.55 0.87 -16.98
N PHE A 36 24.40 1.32 -17.48
CA PHE A 36 24.02 1.21 -18.89
C PHE A 36 24.18 2.53 -19.66
N ILE A 37 24.97 3.47 -19.13
CA ILE A 37 25.20 4.79 -19.74
C ILE A 37 26.69 4.98 -19.97
N GLU A 38 27.14 4.71 -21.19
CA GLU A 38 28.52 4.97 -21.59
C GLU A 38 28.81 6.47 -21.66
N THR A 39 27.92 7.24 -22.29
CA THR A 39 28.06 8.71 -22.40
C THR A 39 26.72 9.43 -22.20
N SER A 40 26.79 10.66 -21.67
CA SER A 40 25.64 11.57 -21.61
C SER A 40 26.11 12.99 -21.93
N ARG A 41 25.35 13.75 -22.74
CA ARG A 41 25.65 15.15 -23.08
C ARG A 41 24.39 15.99 -22.96
N GLY A 42 24.46 17.10 -22.24
CA GLY A 42 23.31 18.00 -22.03
C GLY A 42 22.18 17.42 -21.16
N ILE A 43 22.36 16.23 -20.57
CA ILE A 43 21.37 15.55 -19.73
C ILE A 43 22.02 15.02 -18.45
N LYS A 44 21.23 14.90 -17.39
CA LYS A 44 21.64 14.37 -16.09
C LYS A 44 20.59 13.39 -15.56
N LEU A 45 21.04 12.21 -15.16
CA LEU A 45 20.23 11.28 -14.37
C LEU A 45 19.97 11.88 -12.99
N SER A 46 18.69 12.06 -12.66
CA SER A 46 18.27 12.65 -11.39
C SER A 46 17.19 11.77 -10.78
N LEU A 47 17.43 11.28 -9.56
CA LEU A 47 16.37 10.63 -8.80
C LEU A 47 15.34 11.70 -8.42
N HIS A 48 14.07 11.46 -8.73
CA HIS A 48 13.01 12.33 -8.25
C HIS A 48 12.96 12.25 -6.73
N CYS A 49 13.22 13.36 -6.05
CA CYS A 49 12.99 13.45 -4.62
C CYS A 49 11.48 13.40 -4.38
N PRO A 50 10.95 12.39 -3.65
CA PRO A 50 9.54 12.37 -3.28
C PRO A 50 9.25 13.63 -2.47
N ARG A 51 8.14 14.29 -2.79
CA ARG A 51 7.64 15.45 -2.04
C ARG A 51 6.29 15.08 -1.45
N MET A 52 6.06 15.44 -0.20
CA MET A 52 4.73 15.38 0.37
C MET A 52 3.90 16.46 -0.33
N THR A 53 2.93 16.04 -1.11
CA THR A 53 2.11 16.94 -1.93
C THR A 53 0.90 17.47 -1.14
N GLY A 54 0.53 16.77 -0.05
CA GLY A 54 -0.57 17.15 0.85
C GLY A 54 -1.90 16.50 0.49
N GLU A 55 -2.04 15.95 -0.72
CA GLU A 55 -3.18 15.11 -1.10
C GLU A 55 -3.27 13.90 -0.18
N LYS A 56 -4.50 13.62 0.26
CA LYS A 56 -4.82 12.46 1.09
C LYS A 56 -5.62 11.48 0.24
N THR A 57 -5.03 10.30 -0.01
CA THR A 57 -5.65 9.24 -0.83
C THR A 57 -6.86 8.63 -0.14
N ILE A 58 -6.74 8.34 1.15
CA ILE A 58 -7.84 7.89 2.00
C ILE A 58 -7.87 8.75 3.25
N VAL A 59 -9.05 9.28 3.59
CA VAL A 59 -9.24 10.20 4.72
C VAL A 59 -10.21 9.62 5.72
N ARG A 60 -10.14 10.11 6.95
CA ARG A 60 -10.96 9.66 8.07
C ARG A 60 -12.29 10.42 8.08
N ASP A 61 -13.24 10.00 7.25
CA ASP A 61 -14.51 10.70 6.98
C ASP A 61 -15.75 9.93 7.44
N ARG A 62 -15.58 8.74 8.04
CA ARG A 62 -16.66 7.93 8.60
C ARG A 62 -16.59 7.88 10.13
N PRO A 63 -17.74 7.76 10.83
CA PRO A 63 -17.78 7.83 12.29
C PRO A 63 -17.05 6.66 13.00
N TRP A 64 -16.91 5.50 12.34
CA TRP A 64 -16.17 4.35 12.88
C TRP A 64 -14.66 4.40 12.63
N GLU A 65 -14.19 5.36 11.83
CA GLU A 65 -12.76 5.50 11.56
C GLU A 65 -12.17 6.43 12.61
N GLY A 66 -11.71 5.95 13.76
CA GLY A 66 -10.96 6.73 14.76
C GLY A 66 -9.50 6.97 14.35
N TYR A 67 -8.92 5.97 13.68
CA TYR A 67 -7.62 6.02 13.02
C TYR A 67 -7.65 5.09 11.79
N ILE A 68 -6.95 5.47 10.72
CA ILE A 68 -6.76 4.59 9.55
C ILE A 68 -5.39 3.93 9.74
N GLY A 69 -5.41 2.61 9.87
CA GLY A 69 -4.23 1.81 10.19
C GLY A 69 -3.27 1.65 9.03
N GLU A 70 -2.07 1.16 9.36
CA GLU A 70 -1.03 0.83 8.39
C GLU A 70 -1.37 -0.39 7.52
N TRP A 71 -2.27 -1.27 7.96
CA TRP A 71 -2.64 -2.48 7.21
C TRP A 71 -3.71 -2.18 6.16
N HIS A 72 -3.29 -2.20 4.91
CA HIS A 72 -4.17 -2.05 3.76
C HIS A 72 -3.60 -2.80 2.56
N ASN A 73 -4.46 -3.21 1.64
CA ASN A 73 -4.05 -3.71 0.35
C ASN A 73 -5.02 -3.29 -0.74
N VAL A 74 -4.50 -3.16 -1.96
CA VAL A 74 -5.25 -2.82 -3.15
C VAL A 74 -5.11 -3.94 -4.17
N ALA A 75 -6.23 -4.34 -4.78
CA ALA A 75 -6.25 -5.22 -5.94
C ALA A 75 -7.08 -4.58 -7.06
N GLU A 76 -6.73 -4.86 -8.31
CA GLU A 76 -7.58 -4.56 -9.45
C GLU A 76 -8.39 -5.81 -9.79
N HIS A 77 -9.70 -5.65 -9.96
CA HIS A 77 -10.60 -6.71 -10.38
C HIS A 77 -11.83 -6.13 -11.06
N GLU A 78 -12.17 -6.69 -12.22
CA GLU A 78 -13.28 -6.26 -13.08
C GLU A 78 -13.23 -4.76 -13.46
N GLY A 79 -12.03 -4.24 -13.73
CA GLY A 79 -11.83 -2.85 -14.15
C GLY A 79 -11.99 -1.85 -13.01
N ARG A 80 -11.92 -2.29 -11.76
CA ARG A 80 -11.97 -1.43 -10.57
C ARG A 80 -10.83 -1.76 -9.62
N TYR A 81 -10.27 -0.72 -9.04
CA TYR A 81 -9.41 -0.84 -7.88
C TYR A 81 -10.28 -1.04 -6.63
N GLN A 82 -9.93 -2.02 -5.83
CA GLN A 82 -10.58 -2.39 -4.59
C GLN A 82 -9.55 -2.34 -3.47
N MET A 83 -9.86 -1.63 -2.39
CA MET A 83 -9.00 -1.49 -1.22
C MET A 83 -9.69 -2.11 -0.02
N TRP A 84 -8.93 -2.93 0.69
CA TRP A 84 -9.25 -3.31 2.06
C TRP A 84 -8.30 -2.56 2.97
N TYR A 85 -8.84 -1.76 3.88
CA TYR A 85 -8.04 -0.90 4.74
C TYR A 85 -8.48 -1.05 6.18
N GLU A 86 -7.50 -0.94 7.08
CA GLU A 86 -7.74 -1.02 8.49
C GLU A 86 -8.29 0.31 9.05
N ALA A 87 -9.30 0.21 9.91
CA ALA A 87 -9.79 1.31 10.72
C ALA A 87 -9.90 0.92 12.19
N TRP A 88 -9.54 1.83 13.09
CA TRP A 88 -9.60 1.62 14.54
C TRP A 88 -10.70 2.52 15.11
N SER A 89 -11.71 1.96 15.77
CA SER A 89 -12.75 2.74 16.48
C SER A 89 -12.16 3.40 17.72
N ASP A 90 -12.73 4.52 18.16
CA ASP A 90 -12.48 5.10 19.49
C ASP A 90 -10.98 5.26 19.86
N TYR A 91 -10.13 5.44 18.84
CA TYR A 91 -8.70 5.60 19.03
C TYR A 91 -8.41 7.00 19.55
N GLU A 92 -8.32 7.12 20.88
CA GLU A 92 -7.70 8.28 21.51
C GLU A 92 -6.18 8.13 21.44
N ALA A 93 -5.61 8.59 20.32
CA ALA A 93 -4.16 8.74 20.23
C ALA A 93 -3.72 9.81 21.23
N VAL A 94 -2.83 9.45 22.16
CA VAL A 94 -2.06 10.49 22.85
C VAL A 94 -0.98 10.92 21.88
N VAL A 95 -1.01 12.18 21.46
CA VAL A 95 0.06 12.77 20.64
C VAL A 95 1.16 13.22 21.58
N GLU A 96 2.30 12.53 21.57
CA GLU A 96 3.53 13.04 22.16
C GLU A 96 4.34 13.76 21.09
N VAL A 97 4.69 15.01 21.33
CA VAL A 97 5.61 15.73 20.45
C VAL A 97 7.04 15.56 20.99
N ARG A 98 7.93 14.99 20.19
CA ARG A 98 9.38 14.93 20.49
C ARG A 98 10.14 15.53 19.32
N ASP A 99 11.02 16.48 19.59
CA ASP A 99 11.83 17.18 18.57
C ASP A 99 10.99 17.77 17.41
N GLY A 100 9.77 18.24 17.70
CA GLY A 100 8.84 18.79 16.70
C GLY A 100 8.13 17.74 15.83
N VAL A 101 8.30 16.45 16.13
CA VAL A 101 7.62 15.33 15.48
C VAL A 101 6.50 14.82 16.38
N GLU A 102 5.30 14.68 15.83
CA GLU A 102 4.14 14.10 16.50
C GLU A 102 4.21 12.56 16.46
N TYR A 103 4.19 11.93 17.63
CA TYR A 103 4.15 10.48 17.81
C TYR A 103 2.79 10.06 18.35
N LEU A 104 2.19 9.06 17.72
CA LEU A 104 1.02 8.38 18.26
C LEU A 104 1.49 7.41 19.34
N VAL A 105 1.05 7.63 20.58
CA VAL A 105 1.40 6.78 21.72
C VAL A 105 0.19 5.95 22.14
N THR A 106 0.39 4.64 22.26
CA THR A 106 -0.64 3.69 22.66
C THR A 106 -1.28 4.12 23.98
N PRO A 107 -2.62 3.99 24.13
CA PRO A 107 -3.30 4.40 25.35
C PRO A 107 -2.70 3.74 26.59
N ARG A 108 -2.65 4.51 27.69
CA ARG A 108 -2.17 4.04 29.00
C ARG A 108 -2.95 2.79 29.43
N LYS A 109 -2.29 1.96 30.27
CA LYS A 109 -2.89 0.80 30.93
C LYS A 109 -4.25 1.19 31.54
N GLY A 110 -5.35 0.61 31.06
CA GLY A 110 -6.72 0.88 31.55
C GLY A 110 -7.66 1.56 30.55
N VAL A 111 -7.18 2.04 29.40
CA VAL A 111 -8.07 2.51 28.32
C VAL A 111 -8.53 1.31 27.48
N PRO A 112 -9.83 1.18 27.14
CA PRO A 112 -10.31 0.14 26.24
C PRO A 112 -9.52 0.16 24.92
N ARG A 113 -9.08 -1.02 24.45
CA ARG A 113 -8.42 -1.10 23.14
C ARG A 113 -9.42 -0.68 22.07
N ALA A 114 -9.00 0.22 21.19
CA ALA A 114 -9.70 0.56 19.97
C ALA A 114 -10.12 -0.71 19.22
N ARG A 115 -11.38 -0.79 18.75
CA ARG A 115 -11.81 -1.93 17.93
C ARG A 115 -11.17 -1.78 16.56
N ARG A 116 -10.34 -2.74 16.16
CA ARG A 116 -9.74 -2.77 14.81
C ARG A 116 -10.73 -3.42 13.85
N MET A 117 -10.78 -2.96 12.61
CA MET A 117 -11.79 -3.36 11.64
C MET A 117 -11.19 -3.35 10.24
N LEU A 118 -11.57 -4.30 9.40
CA LEU A 118 -11.27 -4.26 7.98
C LEU A 118 -12.43 -3.59 7.24
N CYS A 119 -12.15 -2.47 6.59
CA CYS A 119 -13.08 -1.68 5.80
C CYS A 119 -12.81 -1.83 4.31
N TYR A 120 -13.76 -1.45 3.47
CA TYR A 120 -13.69 -1.60 2.02
C TYR A 120 -13.89 -0.27 1.27
N ALA A 121 -13.10 -0.03 0.24
CA ALA A 121 -13.23 1.13 -0.65
C ALA A 121 -12.97 0.75 -2.11
N THR A 122 -13.55 1.50 -3.05
CA THR A 122 -13.38 1.29 -4.49
C THR A 122 -12.87 2.53 -5.20
N SER A 123 -12.13 2.35 -6.29
CA SER A 123 -11.63 3.45 -7.12
C SER A 123 -11.59 3.05 -8.60
N ARG A 124 -11.72 4.06 -9.48
CA ARG A 124 -11.51 3.91 -10.92
C ARG A 124 -10.10 4.28 -11.37
N ASN A 125 -9.36 5.02 -10.54
CA ASN A 125 -8.06 5.60 -10.90
C ASN A 125 -6.97 5.33 -9.85
N GLY A 126 -7.28 4.65 -8.75
CA GLY A 126 -6.36 4.37 -7.65
C GLY A 126 -6.02 5.58 -6.76
N ILE A 127 -6.58 6.76 -7.06
CA ILE A 127 -6.29 8.03 -6.38
C ILE A 127 -7.50 8.51 -5.58
N GLN A 128 -8.68 8.51 -6.19
CA GLN A 128 -9.94 8.90 -5.57
C GLN A 128 -10.72 7.66 -5.16
N TRP A 129 -11.08 7.57 -3.88
CA TRP A 129 -11.69 6.38 -3.29
C TRP A 129 -13.11 6.66 -2.81
N GLU A 130 -14.01 5.75 -3.17
CA GLU A 130 -15.40 5.71 -2.73
C GLU A 130 -15.54 4.64 -1.64
N LYS A 131 -16.22 4.97 -0.53
CA LYS A 131 -16.48 4.04 0.58
C LYS A 131 -17.96 3.63 0.55
N PRO A 132 -18.33 2.52 -0.10
CA PRO A 132 -19.72 2.12 -0.27
C PRO A 132 -20.34 1.64 1.05
N GLU A 133 -21.61 1.91 1.26
CA GLU A 133 -22.36 1.39 2.41
C GLU A 133 -22.75 -0.07 2.14
N LEU A 134 -21.92 -1.01 2.61
CA LEU A 134 -22.13 -2.45 2.45
C LEU A 134 -23.16 -2.99 3.44
N GLY A 135 -23.13 -2.48 4.69
CA GLY A 135 -23.99 -2.98 5.77
C GLY A 135 -23.76 -4.46 6.11
N ALA A 136 -22.59 -5.01 5.80
CA ALA A 136 -22.29 -6.43 6.03
C ALA A 136 -22.18 -6.77 7.52
N VAL A 137 -21.96 -5.77 8.38
CA VAL A 137 -21.66 -5.93 9.80
C VAL A 137 -22.65 -5.10 10.64
N ASP A 138 -23.25 -5.74 11.65
CA ASP A 138 -24.41 -5.21 12.40
C ASP A 138 -24.08 -4.47 13.71
N TYR A 139 -22.87 -4.65 14.27
CA TYR A 139 -22.50 -4.01 15.55
C TYR A 139 -22.15 -2.51 15.41
N ILE A 140 -21.93 -2.00 14.18
CA ILE A 140 -21.76 -0.57 13.91
C ILE A 140 -23.12 -0.01 13.46
N ARG A 141 -23.71 0.84 14.30
CA ARG A 141 -24.98 1.51 14.01
C ARG A 141 -24.75 2.94 13.53
N PRO A 142 -25.50 3.42 12.52
CA PRO A 142 -26.45 2.67 11.70
C PRO A 142 -25.75 1.64 10.78
N ARG A 143 -26.49 0.64 10.26
CA ARG A 143 -26.00 -0.42 9.33
C ARG A 143 -25.62 0.11 7.93
N ARG A 144 -25.17 1.36 7.88
CA ARG A 144 -24.69 2.12 6.72
C ARG A 144 -23.18 2.28 6.87
N ASN A 145 -22.47 1.15 6.80
CA ASN A 145 -21.02 1.08 7.00
C ASN A 145 -20.36 0.25 5.89
N ASN A 146 -19.05 0.43 5.72
CA ASN A 146 -18.24 -0.28 4.73
C ASN A 146 -17.34 -1.33 5.38
N VAL A 147 -17.70 -1.81 6.57
CA VAL A 147 -16.91 -2.80 7.31
C VAL A 147 -17.22 -4.19 6.78
N VAL A 148 -16.16 -4.96 6.49
CA VAL A 148 -16.25 -6.33 5.95
C VAL A 148 -15.80 -7.39 6.96
N LEU A 149 -14.92 -7.03 7.89
CA LEU A 149 -14.55 -7.89 9.01
C LEU A 149 -14.49 -7.09 10.32
N PRO A 150 -15.26 -7.47 11.35
CA PRO A 150 -14.94 -7.12 12.72
C PRO A 150 -13.62 -7.78 13.12
N THR A 151 -12.78 -7.09 13.89
CA THR A 151 -11.91 -7.80 14.84
C THR A 151 -12.36 -7.51 16.26
N GLY A 152 -12.26 -8.53 17.11
CA GLY A 152 -13.24 -8.83 18.14
C GLY A 152 -13.39 -7.78 19.24
N GLU A 153 -14.52 -7.89 19.94
CA GLU A 153 -14.73 -7.23 21.22
C GLU A 153 -13.60 -7.59 22.20
N ALA A 154 -13.18 -6.61 23.00
CA ALA A 154 -12.39 -6.81 24.22
C ALA A 154 -11.27 -7.88 24.12
N GLY A 155 -10.23 -7.60 23.32
CA GLY A 155 -8.94 -8.32 23.44
C GLY A 155 -8.70 -9.46 22.45
N GLY A 156 -9.50 -9.60 21.39
CA GLY A 156 -9.36 -10.68 20.41
C GLY A 156 -8.95 -10.24 19.00
N ARG A 157 -7.64 -10.38 18.72
CA ARG A 157 -6.95 -10.47 17.42
C ARG A 157 -6.82 -9.18 16.59
N GLU A 158 -5.61 -8.99 16.06
CA GLU A 158 -5.23 -7.85 15.22
C GLU A 158 -5.69 -8.09 13.77
N VAL A 159 -6.05 -7.03 13.03
CA VAL A 159 -6.27 -7.12 11.57
C VAL A 159 -4.89 -7.18 10.87
N LEU A 160 -4.11 -8.22 11.15
CA LEU A 160 -2.87 -8.49 10.44
C LEU A 160 -3.18 -9.45 9.30
N GLY A 161 -3.40 -8.91 8.11
CA GLY A 161 -3.69 -9.75 6.96
C GLY A 161 -3.96 -8.98 5.70
N HIS A 162 -4.15 -9.74 4.62
CA HIS A 162 -4.41 -9.20 3.29
C HIS A 162 -5.55 -9.95 2.63
N VAL A 163 -6.35 -9.22 1.87
CA VAL A 163 -7.35 -9.81 0.99
C VAL A 163 -6.72 -10.12 -0.36
N PHE A 164 -6.88 -11.35 -0.82
CA PHE A 164 -6.58 -11.74 -2.19
C PHE A 164 -7.84 -12.23 -2.90
N ILE A 165 -7.81 -12.19 -4.23
CA ILE A 165 -8.92 -12.59 -5.09
C ILE A 165 -8.56 -13.94 -5.70
N ASP A 166 -9.27 -15.00 -5.32
CA ASP A 166 -9.08 -16.34 -5.84
C ASP A 166 -9.76 -16.49 -7.21
N PRO A 167 -8.97 -16.66 -8.30
CA PRO A 167 -9.54 -16.84 -9.63
C PRO A 167 -10.29 -18.18 -9.79
N SER A 168 -9.98 -19.17 -8.94
CA SER A 168 -10.54 -20.53 -9.00
C SER A 168 -11.83 -20.68 -8.19
N ALA A 169 -12.14 -19.74 -7.29
CA ALA A 169 -13.34 -19.80 -6.47
C ALA A 169 -14.60 -19.36 -7.24
N PRO A 170 -15.80 -19.84 -6.85
CA PRO A 170 -17.07 -19.31 -7.34
C PRO A 170 -17.19 -17.79 -7.11
N PRO A 171 -17.97 -17.04 -7.92
CA PRO A 171 -18.07 -15.57 -7.81
C PRO A 171 -18.34 -15.03 -6.41
N GLY A 172 -19.16 -15.73 -5.60
CA GLY A 172 -19.49 -15.32 -4.23
C GLY A 172 -18.40 -15.59 -3.18
N GLU A 173 -17.34 -16.33 -3.52
CA GLU A 173 -16.31 -16.80 -2.59
C GLU A 173 -14.88 -16.39 -3.03
N ARG A 174 -14.77 -15.46 -4.00
CA ARG A 174 -13.48 -15.03 -4.56
C ARG A 174 -12.63 -14.25 -3.58
N TYR A 175 -13.24 -13.45 -2.72
CA TYR A 175 -12.52 -12.62 -1.78
C TYR A 175 -12.12 -13.45 -0.57
N LYS A 176 -10.82 -13.62 -0.35
CA LYS A 176 -10.27 -14.39 0.76
C LYS A 176 -9.32 -13.52 1.56
N PHE A 177 -9.52 -13.48 2.87
CA PHE A 177 -8.63 -12.83 3.81
C PHE A 177 -7.65 -13.86 4.37
N PHE A 178 -6.35 -13.58 4.24
CA PHE A 178 -5.27 -14.34 4.87
C PHE A 178 -4.72 -13.52 6.04
N GLY A 179 -4.88 -14.01 7.27
CA GLY A 179 -4.41 -13.31 8.47
C GLY A 179 -3.58 -14.19 9.41
N SER A 180 -3.10 -13.60 10.50
CA SER A 180 -2.07 -14.21 11.39
C SER A 180 -2.36 -15.62 11.90
N ASP A 181 -3.63 -16.02 11.96
CA ASP A 181 -4.03 -17.31 12.53
C ASP A 181 -4.86 -18.20 11.60
N ASP A 182 -5.40 -17.69 10.47
CA ASP A 182 -6.36 -18.43 9.62
C ASP A 182 -6.65 -17.75 8.25
N ILE A 183 -7.28 -18.51 7.34
CA ILE A 183 -7.86 -18.00 6.07
C ILE A 183 -9.38 -17.92 6.19
N HIS A 184 -9.94 -16.75 5.89
CA HIS A 184 -11.39 -16.49 5.92
C HIS A 184 -11.92 -16.15 4.53
N VAL A 185 -13.04 -16.75 4.11
CA VAL A 185 -13.77 -16.28 2.92
C VAL A 185 -14.61 -15.06 3.33
N LEU A 186 -14.49 -13.98 2.57
CA LEU A 186 -15.23 -12.74 2.82
C LEU A 186 -16.56 -12.78 2.08
N ASP A 187 -17.52 -13.51 2.64
CA ASP A 187 -18.86 -13.62 2.10
C ASP A 187 -19.93 -13.55 3.22
N ALA A 188 -21.18 -13.30 2.82
CA ALA A 188 -22.28 -13.12 3.75
C ALA A 188 -22.65 -14.40 4.54
N LYS A 189 -22.39 -15.59 3.99
CA LYS A 189 -22.61 -16.87 4.65
C LYS A 189 -21.54 -17.11 5.71
N THR A 190 -20.26 -16.93 5.39
CA THR A 190 -19.14 -17.02 6.33
C THR A 190 -19.29 -16.01 7.46
N ALA A 191 -19.76 -14.79 7.16
CA ALA A 191 -20.06 -13.78 8.18
C ALA A 191 -21.17 -14.26 9.16
N ARG A 192 -22.20 -14.95 8.68
CA ARG A 192 -23.24 -15.57 9.52
C ARG A 192 -22.69 -16.73 10.35
N GLU A 193 -21.96 -17.65 9.74
CA GLU A 193 -21.40 -18.84 10.40
C GLU A 193 -20.42 -18.48 11.53
N LYS A 194 -19.69 -17.37 11.40
CA LYS A 194 -18.77 -16.85 12.42
C LYS A 194 -19.45 -15.95 13.46
N GLY A 195 -20.76 -15.73 13.37
CA GLY A 195 -21.51 -14.87 14.29
C GLY A 195 -21.21 -13.39 14.16
N TYR A 196 -20.73 -12.93 13.00
CA TYR A 196 -20.47 -11.50 12.73
C TYR A 196 -21.74 -10.70 12.41
N VAL A 197 -22.85 -11.40 12.17
CA VAL A 197 -24.19 -10.84 12.05
C VAL A 197 -25.07 -11.51 13.10
N ASP A 198 -25.77 -10.70 13.88
CA ASP A 198 -26.64 -11.20 14.95
C ASP A 198 -27.91 -11.82 14.34
N HIS A 199 -28.43 -12.86 14.98
CA HIS A 199 -29.66 -13.52 14.56
C HIS A 199 -30.85 -12.63 14.92
N ALA A 200 -31.40 -11.93 13.92
CA ALA A 200 -32.77 -11.43 13.95
C ALA A 200 -33.63 -12.24 12.97
#